data_AF-A0A2V7SC28-F1
#
_entry.id   AF-A0A2V7SC28-F1
#
_cell.length_a   1.000
_cell.length_b   1.000
_cell.length_c   1.000
_cell.angle_alpha   90.00
_cell.angle_beta   90.00
_cell.angle_gamma   90.00
#
_symmetry.space_group_name_H-M   'P 1'
#
loop_
_entity.id
_entity.type
_entity.pdbx_description
1 polymer ?
#
loop_
_entity_poly.entity_id
_entity_poly.type
_entity_poly.pdbx_seq_one_letter_code
_entity_poly.pdbx_strand_id
1 'polypeptide(L)'
;MTSWLVRRVAASIAIVFAVVTVTFVLIHLAHGTPFLPTGERPLSPEVIARLRAQFGLDRPLPVQYVKYLAALLRGQLGESFALRRPVWDALADAIPHTLTLAGASLFVDFLLVHALRNALLPVISLLGLAFPFLLTGAVLVEWVFAWPGMGRLTVSAILQRDYPVVTATALAASVMVVL
;
A
#
# COMPACT_ATOMS: atom_id res chain seq x y z
N MET A 1 -25.78 -19.24 13.92
CA MET A 1 -25.24 -17.88 13.66
C MET A 1 -24.94 -17.12 14.95
N THR A 2 -25.85 -17.13 15.94
CA THR A 2 -25.65 -16.50 17.27
C THR A 2 -24.42 -17.01 18.04
N SER A 3 -24.20 -18.32 18.06
CA SER A 3 -23.02 -18.93 18.71
C SER A 3 -21.68 -18.50 18.10
N TRP A 4 -21.62 -18.33 16.78
CA TRP A 4 -20.43 -17.83 16.08
C TRP A 4 -20.14 -16.37 16.43
N LEU A 5 -21.18 -15.53 16.46
CA LEU A 5 -21.07 -14.12 16.80
C LEU A 5 -20.58 -13.94 18.24
N VAL A 6 -21.18 -14.67 19.19
CA VAL A 6 -20.77 -14.65 20.60
C VAL A 6 -19.30 -15.06 20.75
N ARG A 7 -18.89 -16.16 20.10
CA ARG A 7 -17.50 -16.60 20.13
C ARG A 7 -16.54 -15.56 19.56
N ARG A 8 -16.93 -14.86 18.49
CA ARG A 8 -16.09 -13.84 17.86
C ARG A 8 -15.97 -12.59 18.72
N VAL A 9 -17.06 -12.12 19.30
CA VAL A 9 -17.04 -10.99 20.25
C VAL A 9 -16.21 -11.33 21.48
N ALA A 10 -16.39 -12.51 22.07
CA ALA A 10 -15.58 -12.96 23.20
C ALA A 10 -14.09 -13.05 22.84
N ALA A 11 -13.76 -13.58 21.66
CA ALA A 11 -12.37 -13.62 21.18
C ALA A 11 -11.79 -12.21 20.97
N SER A 12 -12.55 -11.28 20.40
CA SER A 12 -12.12 -9.88 20.24
C SER A 12 -11.85 -9.21 21.58
N ILE A 13 -12.73 -9.40 22.57
CA ILE A 13 -12.52 -8.88 23.93
C ILE A 13 -11.26 -9.51 24.55
N ALA A 14 -11.08 -10.82 24.42
CA ALA A 14 -9.90 -11.52 24.92
C ALA A 14 -8.61 -11.01 24.28
N ILE A 15 -8.61 -10.75 22.96
CA ILE A 15 -7.47 -10.17 22.24
C ILE A 15 -7.17 -8.76 22.73
N VAL A 16 -8.17 -7.88 22.83
CA VAL A 16 -7.97 -6.51 23.34
C VAL A 16 -7.41 -6.56 24.76
N PHE A 17 -7.98 -7.39 25.62
CA PHE A 17 -7.47 -7.58 26.98
C PHE A 17 -6.02 -8.08 26.98
N ALA A 18 -5.69 -9.07 26.15
CA ALA A 18 -4.34 -9.61 26.03
C ALA A 18 -3.36 -8.54 25.55
N VAL A 19 -3.69 -7.78 24.50
CA VAL A 19 -2.86 -6.68 23.99
C VAL A 19 -2.64 -5.62 25.06
N VAL A 20 -3.71 -5.17 25.73
CA VAL A 20 -3.61 -4.18 26.82
C VAL A 20 -2.73 -4.70 27.96
N THR A 21 -2.91 -5.95 28.38
CA THR A 21 -2.09 -6.57 29.43
C THR A 21 -0.62 -6.64 29.02
N VAL A 22 -0.35 -7.13 27.81
CA VAL A 22 1.01 -7.28 27.28
C VAL A 22 1.67 -5.92 27.16
N THR A 23 1.01 -4.92 26.57
CA THR A 23 1.55 -3.56 26.47
C THR A 23 1.81 -2.95 27.85
N PHE A 24 0.91 -3.14 28.81
CA PHE A 24 1.11 -2.68 30.19
C PHE A 24 2.36 -3.33 30.81
N VAL A 25 2.48 -4.66 30.73
CA VAL A 25 3.65 -5.39 31.25
C VAL A 25 4.93 -4.95 30.55
N LEU A 26 4.93 -4.84 29.21
CA LEU A 26 6.09 -4.41 28.42
C LEU A 26 6.56 -3.01 28.82
N ILE A 27 5.64 -2.05 29.02
CA ILE A 27 5.99 -0.69 29.46
C ILE A 27 6.62 -0.70 30.85
N HIS A 28 6.16 -1.58 31.77
CA HIS A 28 6.73 -1.68 33.12
C HIS A 28 8.04 -2.49 33.18
N LEU A 29 8.27 -3.39 32.23
CA LEU A 29 9.52 -4.12 32.06
C LEU A 29 10.59 -3.29 31.32
N ALA A 30 10.17 -2.36 30.47
CA ALA A 30 11.07 -1.39 29.87
C ALA A 30 11.63 -0.49 30.98
N HIS A 31 12.92 -0.60 31.25
CA HIS A 31 13.62 0.10 32.35
C HIS A 31 13.77 1.63 32.14
N GLY A 32 12.85 2.28 31.41
CA GLY A 32 12.86 3.72 31.16
C GLY A 32 11.60 4.38 31.72
N THR A 33 11.74 5.27 32.70
CA THR A 33 10.61 6.11 33.11
C THR A 33 10.40 7.24 32.11
N PRO A 34 9.17 7.69 31.82
CA PRO A 34 8.91 8.83 30.92
C PRO A 34 9.61 10.14 31.33
N PHE A 35 10.18 10.18 32.54
CA PHE A 35 10.80 11.34 33.18
C PHE A 35 12.32 11.19 33.30
N LEU A 36 13.00 10.67 32.27
CA LEU A 36 14.45 10.45 32.34
C LEU A 36 15.20 11.77 32.68
N PRO A 37 16.15 11.73 33.63
CA PRO A 37 17.04 12.87 33.92
C PRO A 37 17.88 13.30 32.71
N THR A 38 17.99 12.45 31.69
CA THR A 38 18.84 12.64 30.50
C THR A 38 18.05 13.07 29.26
N GLY A 39 16.76 13.42 29.39
CA GLY A 39 15.97 13.96 28.28
C GLY A 39 16.37 15.39 27.90
N GLU A 40 15.88 15.89 26.76
CA GLU A 40 16.14 17.26 26.25
C GLU A 40 15.82 18.39 27.24
N ARG A 41 14.99 18.10 28.26
CA ARG A 41 14.78 18.97 29.43
C ARG A 41 14.87 18.12 30.72
N PRO A 42 16.02 18.10 31.41
CA PRO A 42 16.15 17.40 32.69
C PRO A 42 15.17 18.00 33.70
N LEU A 43 14.21 17.19 34.16
CA LEU A 43 13.30 17.58 35.24
C LEU A 43 14.01 17.41 36.58
N SER A 44 13.81 18.34 37.51
CA SER A 44 14.37 18.20 38.85
C SER A 44 13.79 16.96 39.56
N PRO A 45 14.56 16.26 40.40
CA PRO A 45 14.10 15.04 41.09
C PRO A 45 12.80 15.24 41.88
N GLU A 46 12.58 16.44 42.42
CA GLU A 46 11.36 16.83 43.15
C GLU A 46 10.13 16.90 42.25
N VAL A 47 10.27 17.40 41.03
CA VAL A 47 9.16 17.48 40.05
C VAL A 47 8.80 16.07 39.58
N ILE A 48 9.78 15.19 39.38
CA ILE A 48 9.55 13.79 39.02
C ILE A 48 8.76 13.07 40.12
N ALA A 49 9.13 13.25 41.39
CA ALA A 49 8.43 12.65 42.53
C ALA A 49 6.98 13.15 42.62
N ARG A 50 6.73 14.45 42.42
CA ARG A 50 5.37 15.01 42.40
C ARG A 50 4.52 14.46 41.26
N LEU A 51 5.09 14.32 40.05
CA LEU A 51 4.38 13.76 38.90
C LEU A 51 4.05 12.27 39.11
N ARG A 52 4.99 11.48 39.65
CA ARG A 52 4.71 10.06 39.98
C ARG A 52 3.56 9.91 40.98
N ALA A 53 3.52 10.76 42.00
CA ALA A 53 2.42 10.78 42.96
C ALA A 53 1.09 11.21 42.30
N GLN A 54 1.10 12.22 41.43
CA GLN A 54 -0.08 12.72 40.73
C GLN A 54 -0.68 11.68 39.76
N PHE A 55 0.16 10.98 39.00
CA PHE A 55 -0.28 9.94 38.07
C PHE A 55 -0.58 8.60 38.77
N GLY A 56 -0.21 8.46 40.05
CA GLY A 56 -0.43 7.25 40.83
C GLY A 56 0.52 6.11 40.48
N LEU A 57 1.70 6.45 39.94
CA LEU A 57 2.75 5.51 39.57
C LEU A 57 3.44 4.87 40.78
N ASP A 58 3.23 5.42 41.98
CA ASP A 58 3.75 4.91 43.24
C ASP A 58 2.89 3.77 43.84
N ARG A 59 1.73 3.46 43.24
CA ARG A 59 0.82 2.42 43.73
C ARG A 59 1.29 1.02 43.30
N PRO A 60 0.88 -0.06 43.99
CA PRO A 60 1.16 -1.42 43.54
C PRO A 60 0.68 -1.66 42.10
N LEU A 61 1.47 -2.39 41.30
CA LEU A 61 1.18 -2.66 39.87
C LEU A 61 -0.25 -3.16 39.60
N PRO A 62 -0.85 -4.07 40.40
CA PRO A 62 -2.22 -4.50 40.17
C PRO A 62 -3.24 -3.36 40.24
N VAL A 63 -3.04 -2.40 41.14
CA VAL A 63 -3.92 -1.23 41.31
C VAL A 63 -3.80 -0.30 40.10
N GLN A 64 -2.58 -0.10 39.61
CA GLN A 64 -2.33 0.70 38.40
C GLN A 64 -3.03 0.08 37.19
N TYR A 65 -2.92 -1.24 37.03
CA TYR A 65 -3.54 -1.97 35.92
C TYR A 65 -5.07 -1.87 35.94
N VAL A 66 -5.71 -2.09 37.10
CA VAL A 66 -7.17 -1.98 37.22
C VAL A 66 -7.66 -0.56 36.94
N LYS A 67 -6.95 0.46 37.44
CA LYS A 67 -7.28 1.87 37.16
C LYS A 67 -7.16 2.19 35.67
N TYR A 68 -6.11 1.68 35.02
CA TYR A 68 -5.89 1.84 33.58
C TYR A 68 -6.99 1.18 32.75
N LEU A 69 -7.35 -0.07 33.06
CA LEU A 69 -8.47 -0.76 32.42
C LEU A 69 -9.78 -0.01 32.61
N ALA A 70 -10.08 0.47 33.82
CA ALA A 70 -11.29 1.22 34.09
C ALA A 70 -11.33 2.54 33.30
N ALA A 71 -10.20 3.23 33.15
CA ALA A 71 -10.10 4.42 32.32
C ALA A 71 -10.33 4.10 30.84
N LEU A 72 -9.71 3.04 30.32
CA LEU A 72 -9.87 2.60 28.94
C LEU A 72 -11.33 2.24 28.62
N LEU A 73 -12.01 1.50 29.52
CA LEU A 73 -13.42 1.15 29.38
C LEU A 73 -14.35 2.37 29.39
N ARG A 74 -13.93 3.46 30.05
CA ARG A 74 -14.64 4.76 30.04
C ARG A 74 -14.27 5.63 28.84
N GLY A 75 -13.42 5.15 27.94
CA GLY A 75 -12.89 5.91 26.82
C GLY A 75 -11.90 7.01 27.23
N GLN A 76 -11.31 6.94 28.42
CA GLN A 76 -10.34 7.92 28.89
C GLN A 76 -8.91 7.43 28.58
N LEU A 77 -8.41 7.80 27.41
CA LEU A 77 -7.06 7.43 26.97
C LEU A 77 -5.95 8.24 27.67
N GLY A 78 -6.31 9.37 28.28
CA GLY A 78 -5.40 10.24 29.01
C GLY A 78 -4.61 11.21 28.12
N GLU A 79 -3.58 11.80 28.71
CA GLU A 79 -2.71 12.80 28.10
C GLU A 79 -1.40 12.16 27.62
N SER A 80 -0.93 12.56 26.44
CA SER A 80 0.38 12.17 25.94
C SER A 80 1.48 12.98 26.63
N PHE A 81 2.43 12.32 27.28
CA PHE A 81 3.59 12.98 27.89
C PHE A 81 4.50 13.67 26.86
N ALA A 82 4.63 13.07 25.66
CA ALA A 82 5.48 13.59 24.60
C ALA A 82 4.82 14.76 23.86
N LEU A 83 3.54 14.60 23.50
CA LEU A 83 2.79 15.59 22.72
C LEU A 83 2.12 16.66 23.58
N ARG A 84 2.06 16.48 24.91
CA ARG A 84 1.42 17.38 25.88
C ARG A 84 -0.01 17.75 25.51
N ARG A 85 -0.76 16.79 24.99
CA ARG A 85 -2.16 16.94 24.58
C ARG A 85 -2.92 15.62 24.73
N PRO A 86 -4.27 15.66 24.73
CA PRO A 86 -5.09 14.46 24.84
C PRO A 86 -4.74 13.46 23.73
N VAL A 87 -4.70 12.17 24.08
CA VAL A 87 -4.45 11.10 23.10
C VAL A 87 -5.56 11.05 22.04
N TRP A 88 -6.79 11.40 22.41
CA TRP A 88 -7.91 11.49 21.47
C TRP A 88 -7.65 12.48 20.35
N ASP A 89 -7.13 13.67 20.66
CA ASP A 89 -6.83 14.69 19.65
C ASP A 89 -5.70 14.22 18.73
N ALA A 90 -4.68 13.58 19.31
CA ALA A 90 -3.61 12.99 18.52
C ALA A 90 -4.09 11.89 17.57
N LEU A 91 -5.03 11.04 18.00
CA LEU A 91 -5.66 10.04 17.16
C LEU A 91 -6.55 10.68 16.09
N ALA A 92 -7.34 11.69 16.46
CA ALA A 92 -8.22 12.39 15.53
C ALA A 92 -7.44 13.05 14.39
N ASP A 93 -6.24 13.57 14.67
CA ASP A 93 -5.33 14.10 13.65
C ASP A 93 -4.72 12.98 12.78
N ALA A 94 -4.31 11.86 13.39
CA ALA A 94 -3.56 10.81 12.69
C ALA A 94 -4.43 9.85 11.87
N ILE A 95 -5.66 9.59 12.30
CA ILE A 95 -6.57 8.63 11.67
C ILE A 95 -6.86 9.00 10.21
N PRO A 96 -7.25 10.24 9.85
CA PRO A 96 -7.50 10.61 8.46
C PRO A 96 -6.30 10.36 7.56
N HIS A 97 -5.09 10.73 8.01
CA HIS A 97 -3.87 10.49 7.25
C HIS A 97 -3.64 9.01 7.00
N THR A 98 -3.79 8.17 8.01
CA THR A 98 -3.61 6.72 7.89
C THR A 98 -4.64 6.10 6.95
N LEU A 99 -5.91 6.53 7.06
CA LEU A 99 -6.98 6.06 6.18
C LEU A 99 -6.78 6.52 4.74
N THR A 100 -6.33 7.75 4.50
CA THR A 100 -6.02 8.23 3.15
C THR A 100 -4.88 7.44 2.52
N LEU A 101 -3.83 7.14 3.27
CA LEU A 101 -2.70 6.36 2.78
C LEU A 101 -3.08 4.91 2.51
N ALA A 102 -3.78 4.26 3.44
CA ALA A 102 -4.27 2.90 3.26
C ALA A 102 -5.24 2.81 2.07
N GLY A 103 -6.18 3.77 1.95
CA GLY A 103 -7.13 3.84 0.85
C GLY A 103 -6.46 4.07 -0.50
N ALA A 104 -5.52 5.02 -0.59
CA ALA A 104 -4.76 5.26 -1.81
C ALA A 104 -3.92 4.03 -2.21
N SER A 105 -3.27 3.37 -1.24
CA SER A 105 -2.51 2.14 -1.48
C SER A 105 -3.39 1.03 -2.05
N LEU A 106 -4.54 0.76 -1.42
CA LEU A 106 -5.50 -0.24 -1.91
C LEU A 106 -6.04 0.11 -3.31
N PHE A 107 -6.28 1.40 -3.58
CA PHE A 107 -6.77 1.84 -4.87
C PHE A 107 -5.73 1.65 -5.98
N VAL A 108 -4.47 2.02 -5.73
CA VAL A 108 -3.37 1.81 -6.68
C VAL A 108 -3.15 0.32 -6.93
N ASP A 109 -3.14 -0.51 -5.88
CA ASP A 109 -3.01 -1.96 -6.01
C ASP A 109 -4.15 -2.56 -6.84
N PHE A 110 -5.39 -2.15 -6.57
CA PHE A 110 -6.55 -2.56 -7.37
C PHE A 110 -6.38 -2.17 -8.85
N LEU A 111 -6.02 -0.93 -9.14
CA LEU A 111 -5.85 -0.47 -10.52
C LEU A 111 -4.74 -1.23 -11.26
N LEU A 112 -3.57 -1.40 -10.65
CA LEU A 112 -2.41 -2.00 -11.31
C LEU A 112 -2.56 -3.52 -11.45
N VAL A 113 -3.00 -4.19 -10.38
CA VAL A 113 -3.04 -5.66 -10.35
C VAL A 113 -4.32 -6.21 -10.97
N HIS A 114 -5.47 -5.57 -10.71
CA HIS A 114 -6.76 -6.12 -11.12
C HIS A 114 -7.27 -5.46 -12.41
N ALA A 115 -7.24 -4.13 -12.52
CA ALA A 115 -7.76 -3.46 -13.70
C ALA A 115 -6.80 -3.58 -14.90
N LEU A 116 -5.54 -3.16 -14.74
CA LEU A 116 -4.57 -3.12 -15.83
C LEU A 116 -4.20 -4.52 -16.32
N ARG A 117 -3.90 -5.47 -15.42
CA ARG A 117 -3.58 -6.85 -15.81
C ARG A 117 -4.71 -7.51 -16.61
N ASN A 118 -5.96 -7.28 -16.21
CA ASN A 118 -7.11 -7.85 -16.91
C ASN A 118 -7.43 -7.11 -18.21
N ALA A 119 -7.18 -5.80 -18.30
CA ALA A 119 -7.35 -5.02 -19.52
C ALA A 119 -6.24 -5.29 -20.56
N LEU A 120 -5.03 -5.63 -20.11
CA LEU A 120 -3.90 -5.91 -20.99
C LEU A 120 -4.14 -7.14 -21.88
N LEU A 121 -4.81 -8.18 -21.36
CA LEU A 121 -5.05 -9.40 -22.13
C LEU A 121 -5.87 -9.13 -23.41
N PRO A 122 -7.07 -8.51 -23.35
CA PRO A 122 -7.80 -8.13 -24.56
C PRO A 122 -7.05 -7.14 -25.44
N VAL A 123 -6.33 -6.17 -24.87
CA VAL A 123 -5.58 -5.17 -25.66
C VAL A 123 -4.48 -5.84 -26.46
N ILE A 124 -3.72 -6.75 -25.86
CA ILE A 124 -2.68 -7.52 -26.56
C ILE A 124 -3.32 -8.38 -27.65
N SER A 125 -4.44 -9.05 -27.37
CA SER A 125 -5.15 -9.84 -28.38
C SER A 125 -5.65 -8.98 -29.56
N LEU A 126 -6.23 -7.80 -29.28
CA LEU A 126 -6.70 -6.86 -30.29
C LEU A 126 -5.55 -6.30 -31.13
N LEU A 127 -4.42 -5.96 -30.50
CA LEU A 127 -3.22 -5.50 -31.20
C LEU A 127 -2.64 -6.61 -32.09
N GLY A 128 -2.55 -7.84 -31.59
CA GLY A 128 -2.13 -9.00 -32.38
C GLY A 128 -3.04 -9.22 -33.59
N LEU A 129 -4.35 -9.13 -33.41
CA LEU A 129 -5.32 -9.28 -34.51
C LEU A 129 -5.25 -8.11 -35.51
N ALA A 130 -4.98 -6.88 -35.05
CA ALA A 130 -4.87 -5.69 -35.91
C ALA A 130 -3.53 -5.62 -36.67
N PHE A 131 -2.50 -6.31 -36.19
CA PHE A 131 -1.14 -6.21 -36.70
C PHE A 131 -1.01 -6.51 -38.21
N PRO A 132 -1.61 -7.58 -38.77
CA PRO A 132 -1.54 -7.86 -40.21
C PRO A 132 -2.18 -6.76 -41.08
N PHE A 133 -3.26 -6.16 -40.58
CA PHE A 133 -3.95 -5.06 -41.26
C PHE A 133 -3.11 -3.78 -41.28
N LEU A 134 -2.38 -3.51 -40.19
CA LEU A 134 -1.45 -2.38 -40.11
C LEU A 134 -0.31 -2.53 -41.13
N LEU A 135 0.28 -3.73 -41.24
CA LEU A 135 1.35 -4.00 -42.20
C LEU A 135 0.88 -3.85 -43.66
N THR A 136 -0.32 -4.36 -43.97
CA THR A 136 -0.88 -4.28 -45.32
C THR A 136 -1.24 -2.85 -45.69
N GLY A 137 -1.83 -2.09 -44.76
CA GLY A 137 -2.17 -0.68 -44.96
C GLY A 137 -0.95 0.24 -45.04
N ALA A 138 0.15 -0.11 -44.35
CA ALA A 138 1.39 0.67 -44.34
C ALA A 138 1.98 0.82 -45.75
N VAL A 139 1.82 -0.17 -46.63
CA VAL A 139 2.27 -0.12 -48.04
C VAL A 139 1.76 1.15 -48.73
N LEU A 140 0.47 1.47 -48.58
CA LEU A 140 -0.13 2.65 -49.23
C LEU A 140 0.48 3.94 -48.69
N VAL A 141 0.71 4.01 -47.38
CA VAL A 141 1.33 5.18 -46.73
C VAL A 141 2.78 5.34 -47.22
N GLU A 142 3.54 4.25 -47.26
CA GLU A 142 4.92 4.23 -47.76
C GLU A 142 5.00 4.72 -49.22
N TRP A 143 4.03 4.35 -50.05
CA TRP A 143 3.96 4.77 -51.45
C TRP A 143 3.58 6.24 -51.62
N VAL A 144 2.54 6.71 -50.92
CA VAL A 144 2.04 8.09 -51.07
C VAL A 144 3.03 9.10 -50.48
N PHE A 145 3.62 8.81 -49.32
CA PHE A 145 4.52 9.72 -48.62
C PHE A 145 6.00 9.47 -48.92
N ALA A 146 6.32 8.54 -49.82
CA ALA A 146 7.70 8.12 -50.12
C ALA A 146 8.51 7.71 -48.87
N TRP A 147 7.83 7.21 -47.83
CA TRP A 147 8.48 6.75 -46.61
C TRP A 147 9.25 5.44 -46.89
N PRO A 148 10.50 5.29 -46.42
CA PRO A 148 11.25 4.06 -46.62
C PRO A 148 10.63 2.93 -45.77
N GLY A 149 10.11 1.89 -46.44
CA GLY A 149 9.52 0.73 -45.77
C GLY A 149 9.57 -0.54 -46.62
N MET A 150 9.25 -1.67 -45.97
CA MET A 150 9.35 -3.00 -46.58
C MET A 150 8.29 -3.21 -47.68
N GLY A 151 7.11 -2.61 -47.55
CA GLY A 151 6.05 -2.70 -48.55
C GLY A 151 6.46 -2.09 -49.88
N ARG A 152 7.03 -0.88 -49.84
CA ARG A 152 7.60 -0.22 -51.01
C ARG A 152 8.76 -1.02 -51.62
N LEU A 153 9.62 -1.58 -50.78
CA LEU A 153 10.73 -2.43 -51.22
C LEU A 153 10.23 -3.66 -51.99
N THR A 154 9.27 -4.40 -51.44
CA THR A 154 8.67 -5.59 -52.07
C THR A 154 8.03 -5.23 -53.41
N VAL A 155 7.22 -4.16 -53.47
CA VAL A 155 6.57 -3.76 -54.73
C VAL A 155 7.62 -3.35 -55.78
N SER A 156 8.65 -2.61 -55.40
CA SER A 156 9.72 -2.22 -56.33
C SER A 156 10.52 -3.42 -56.86
N ALA A 157 10.78 -4.42 -56.01
CA ALA A 157 11.45 -5.65 -56.39
C ALA A 157 10.59 -6.51 -57.33
N ILE A 158 9.26 -6.55 -57.13
CA ILE A 158 8.33 -7.22 -58.05
C ILE A 158 8.40 -6.57 -59.44
N LEU A 159 8.38 -5.23 -59.51
CA LEU A 159 8.44 -4.50 -60.78
C LEU A 159 9.77 -4.74 -61.52
N GLN A 160 10.88 -4.91 -60.78
CA GLN A 160 12.21 -5.18 -61.34
C GLN A 160 12.50 -6.67 -61.56
N ARG A 161 11.54 -7.56 -61.22
CA ARG A 161 11.73 -9.02 -61.24
C ARG A 161 12.94 -9.49 -60.40
N ASP A 162 13.18 -8.82 -59.27
CA ASP A 162 14.22 -9.18 -58.30
C ASP A 162 13.70 -10.27 -57.35
N TYR A 163 13.77 -11.53 -57.81
CA TYR A 163 13.27 -12.70 -57.09
C TYR A 163 13.87 -12.88 -55.68
N PRO A 164 15.19 -12.70 -55.45
CA PRO A 164 15.76 -12.79 -54.10
C PRO A 164 15.10 -11.84 -53.09
N VAL A 165 14.91 -10.56 -53.45
CA VAL A 165 14.33 -9.56 -52.54
C VAL A 165 12.84 -9.83 -52.29
N VAL A 166 12.10 -10.24 -53.32
CA VAL A 166 10.69 -10.65 -53.16
C VAL A 166 10.56 -11.84 -52.21
N THR A 167 11.42 -12.84 -52.37
CA THR A 167 11.39 -14.04 -51.52
C THR A 167 11.77 -13.71 -50.07
N ALA A 168 12.82 -12.90 -49.86
CA ALA A 168 13.25 -12.49 -48.53
C ALA A 168 12.18 -11.67 -47.79
N THR A 169 11.54 -10.72 -48.48
CA THR A 169 10.48 -9.89 -47.89
C THR A 169 9.20 -10.68 -47.63
N ALA A 170 8.84 -11.64 -48.50
CA ALA A 170 7.71 -12.53 -48.28
C ALA A 170 7.92 -13.48 -47.08
N LEU A 171 9.13 -14.01 -46.90
CA LEU A 171 9.49 -14.83 -45.74
C LEU A 171 9.44 -14.01 -44.45
N ALA A 172 9.99 -12.80 -44.45
CA ALA A 172 9.93 -11.90 -43.30
C ALA A 172 8.48 -11.55 -42.92
N ALA A 173 7.64 -11.22 -43.91
CA ALA A 173 6.22 -10.96 -43.68
C ALA A 173 5.48 -12.19 -43.13
N SER A 174 5.79 -13.40 -43.63
CA SER A 174 5.17 -14.64 -43.15
C SER A 174 5.51 -14.92 -41.68
N VAL A 175 6.76 -14.70 -41.27
CA VAL A 175 7.18 -14.86 -39.86
C VAL A 175 6.46 -13.84 -38.96
N MET A 176 6.31 -12.60 -39.42
CA MET A 176 5.62 -11.55 -38.67
C MET A 176 4.12 -11.77 -38.50
N VAL A 177 3.47 -12.52 -39.40
CA VAL A 177 2.03 -12.84 -39.31
C VAL A 177 1.78 -14.05 -38.40
N VAL A 178 2.76 -14.95 -38.27
CA VAL A 178 2.64 -16.17 -37.46
C VAL A 178 2.95 -15.93 -35.97
N LEU A 179 3.77 -14.93 -35.65
CA LEU A 179 4.13 -14.51 -34.29
C LEU A 179 3.13 -13.50 -33.70
#